data_AF-A0A495QSA0-F1
#
_entry.id   AF-A0A495QSA0-F1
#
_cell.length_a   1.000
_cell.length_b   1.000
_cell.length_c   1.000
_cell.angle_alpha   90.00
_cell.angle_beta   90.00
_cell.angle_gamma   90.00
#
_symmetry.space_group_name_H-M   'P 1'
#
loop_
_entity.id
_entity.type
_entity.pdbx_description
1 polymer ?
#
loop_
_entity_poly.entity_id
_entity_poly.type
_entity_poly.pdbx_seq_one_letter_code
_entity_poly.pdbx_strand_id
1 'polypeptide(L)'
;MSARRLSLLTMTAALALTASLGTANAALAVPPPSPADTKSTADGNPKPDPQHADLVGSPKTNAMPAGPSSNPSPAEAGKPPAKPKSKPKSPPKGESKPVAKDGTDLHACLDARCEVEVRSGQEIQLDGRYGVEEIEVELHGGQATLFVRGNGSTAIASMTTTRPGPATAINGVRISAYQVAHDTVILNISHA
;
A
#
# COMPACT_ATOMS: atom_id res chain seq x y z
N MET A 1 4.92 1.15 -46.72
CA MET A 1 6.31 1.50 -46.37
C MET A 1 6.26 2.86 -45.70
N SER A 2 6.33 2.93 -44.37
CA SER A 2 6.26 4.20 -43.63
C SER A 2 7.47 4.29 -42.70
N ALA A 3 8.35 5.23 -43.03
CA ALA A 3 9.67 5.37 -42.46
C ALA A 3 9.63 6.25 -41.19
N ARG A 4 10.11 5.62 -40.11
CA ARG A 4 10.91 6.16 -38.99
C ARG A 4 11.16 7.67 -38.97
N ARG A 5 10.89 8.31 -37.82
CA ARG A 5 11.83 9.26 -37.19
C ARG A 5 11.88 9.03 -35.68
N LEU A 6 12.95 8.34 -35.25
CA LEU A 6 13.47 8.34 -33.88
C LEU A 6 14.16 9.69 -33.66
N SER A 7 13.67 10.52 -32.76
CA SER A 7 14.46 11.62 -32.19
C SER A 7 15.02 11.17 -30.85
N LEU A 8 16.30 10.78 -30.84
CA LEU A 8 17.10 10.67 -29.62
C LEU A 8 17.48 12.09 -29.20
N LEU A 9 17.04 12.53 -28.02
CA LEU A 9 17.61 13.69 -27.33
C LEU A 9 18.48 13.17 -26.19
N THR A 10 19.78 13.10 -26.46
CA THR A 10 20.83 12.92 -25.45
C THR A 10 21.01 14.24 -24.70
N MET A 11 20.48 14.30 -23.48
CA MET A 11 20.77 15.37 -22.52
C MET A 11 21.98 14.95 -21.69
N THR A 12 23.14 15.51 -22.02
CA THR A 12 24.38 15.36 -21.25
C THR A 12 24.44 16.46 -20.19
N ALA A 13 24.08 16.15 -18.95
CA ALA A 13 24.27 17.06 -17.82
C ALA A 13 25.66 16.83 -17.20
N ALA A 14 26.55 17.79 -17.36
CA ALA A 14 27.83 17.83 -16.65
C ALA A 14 27.62 18.46 -15.27
N LEU A 15 27.65 17.66 -14.21
CA LEU A 15 27.70 18.13 -12.83
C LEU A 15 29.15 18.38 -12.44
N ALA A 16 29.53 19.66 -12.34
CA ALA A 16 30.80 20.08 -11.77
C ALA A 16 30.77 19.87 -10.25
N LEU A 17 31.55 18.90 -9.75
CA LEU A 17 31.83 18.72 -8.33
C LEU A 17 32.87 19.74 -7.89
N THR A 18 32.44 20.81 -7.23
CA THR A 18 33.32 21.70 -6.48
C THR A 18 33.65 21.06 -5.13
N ALA A 19 34.80 20.38 -5.07
CA ALA A 19 35.39 19.94 -3.82
C ALA A 19 35.81 21.15 -2.98
N SER A 20 35.04 21.45 -1.93
CA SER A 20 35.44 22.39 -0.88
C SER A 20 36.32 21.64 0.11
N LEU A 21 37.63 21.90 0.07
CA LEU A 21 38.58 21.46 1.09
C LEU A 21 38.40 22.34 2.33
N GLY A 22 37.50 21.92 3.22
CA GLY A 22 37.37 22.47 4.56
C GLY A 22 38.51 21.95 5.45
N THR A 23 39.34 22.87 5.94
CA THR A 23 40.37 22.63 6.95
C THR A 23 39.75 22.06 8.22
N ALA A 24 40.20 20.88 8.65
CA ALA A 24 39.79 20.23 9.88
C ALA A 24 40.30 21.01 11.10
N ASN A 25 39.40 21.74 11.78
CA ASN A 25 39.60 22.09 13.17
C ASN A 25 39.23 20.87 14.02
N ALA A 26 40.25 20.17 14.52
CA ALA A 26 40.09 19.14 15.54
C ALA A 26 39.67 19.81 16.87
N ALA A 27 38.37 20.01 17.06
CA ALA A 27 37.83 20.22 18.39
C ALA A 27 37.89 18.89 19.14
N LEU A 28 38.62 18.87 20.26
CA LEU A 28 38.60 17.78 21.22
C LEU A 28 37.16 17.60 21.72
N ALA A 29 36.45 16.62 21.15
CA ALA A 29 35.13 16.23 21.61
C ALA A 29 35.27 15.68 23.02
N VAL A 30 34.78 16.45 24.00
CA VAL A 30 34.50 15.95 25.34
C VAL A 30 33.52 14.78 25.19
N PRO A 31 33.79 13.61 25.78
CA PRO A 31 32.88 12.48 25.69
C PRO A 31 31.50 12.88 26.25
N PRO A 32 30.39 12.43 25.63
CA PRO A 32 29.06 12.67 26.17
C PRO A 32 28.97 12.07 27.58
N PRO A 33 28.26 12.70 28.53
CA PRO A 33 27.98 12.09 29.82
C PRO A 33 27.25 10.76 29.60
N SER A 34 27.72 9.70 30.24
CA SER A 34 27.03 8.40 30.26
C SER A 34 25.55 8.62 30.65
N PRO A 35 24.59 7.96 29.98
CA PRO A 35 23.21 7.99 30.42
C PRO A 35 23.16 7.46 31.86
N ALA A 36 22.49 8.22 32.73
CA ALA A 36 22.25 7.79 34.10
C ALA A 36 21.52 6.45 34.08
N ASP A 37 22.03 5.48 34.83
CA ASP A 37 21.36 4.22 35.15
C ASP A 37 20.03 4.53 35.86
N THR A 38 18.95 4.70 35.10
CA THR A 38 17.60 4.63 35.65
C THR A 38 17.33 3.18 36.00
N LYS A 39 17.63 2.86 37.25
CA LYS A 39 17.16 1.72 38.02
C LYS A 39 15.67 1.49 37.76
N SER A 40 15.39 0.60 36.84
CA SER A 40 14.05 0.10 36.53
C SER A 40 13.62 -0.80 37.70
N THR A 41 12.83 -0.25 38.62
CA THR A 41 12.05 -1.06 39.57
C THR A 41 10.92 -1.70 38.79
N ALA A 42 11.17 -2.94 38.37
CA ALA A 42 10.14 -3.91 38.06
C ALA A 42 9.37 -4.23 39.35
N ASP A 43 8.10 -3.85 39.42
CA ASP A 43 7.08 -4.65 40.10
C ASP A 43 5.69 -4.14 39.70
N GLY A 44 4.93 -4.98 39.00
CA GLY A 44 3.63 -4.61 38.45
C GLY A 44 3.19 -5.58 37.36
N ASN A 45 3.22 -6.87 37.66
CA ASN A 45 2.71 -7.92 36.80
C ASN A 45 1.16 -7.89 36.89
N PRO A 46 0.41 -7.54 35.83
CA PRO A 46 -1.04 -7.71 35.85
C PRO A 46 -1.35 -9.21 35.75
N LYS A 47 -1.97 -9.73 36.81
CA LYS A 47 -2.56 -11.07 36.86
C LYS A 47 -3.51 -11.26 35.67
N PRO A 48 -3.31 -12.26 34.79
CA PRO A 48 -4.32 -12.64 33.81
C PRO A 48 -5.49 -13.29 34.54
N ASP A 49 -6.69 -12.75 34.36
CA ASP A 49 -7.94 -13.39 34.77
C ASP A 49 -8.25 -14.59 33.85
N PRO A 50 -8.50 -15.81 34.38
CA PRO A 50 -8.78 -16.97 33.56
C PRO A 50 -10.26 -17.40 33.68
N GLN A 51 -11.20 -16.70 33.03
CA GLN A 51 -12.59 -17.17 32.80
C GLN A 51 -13.07 -16.48 31.50
N HIS A 52 -13.36 -17.15 30.38
CA HIS A 52 -14.50 -18.05 30.18
C HIS A 52 -14.15 -19.13 29.16
N ALA A 53 -14.23 -20.39 29.59
CA ALA A 53 -14.65 -21.48 28.73
C ALA A 53 -16.17 -21.39 28.60
N ASP A 54 -16.71 -21.49 27.37
CA ASP A 54 -17.80 -22.40 27.05
C ASP A 54 -18.31 -22.21 25.61
N LEU A 55 -18.76 -23.33 25.04
CA LEU A 55 -19.59 -23.51 23.84
C LEU A 55 -18.87 -23.66 22.49
N VAL A 56 -18.22 -24.81 22.35
CA VAL A 56 -18.56 -25.89 21.38
C VAL A 56 -19.59 -25.51 20.29
N GLY A 57 -19.17 -25.53 19.03
CA GLY A 57 -20.06 -25.41 17.87
C GLY A 57 -19.40 -25.79 16.54
N SER A 58 -19.19 -27.08 16.30
CA SER A 58 -18.92 -27.67 14.98
C SER A 58 -20.07 -28.62 14.61
N PRO A 59 -20.14 -29.21 13.40
CA PRO A 59 -20.38 -28.63 12.08
C PRO A 59 -21.70 -29.18 11.49
N LYS A 60 -22.37 -28.47 10.57
CA LYS A 60 -23.49 -29.05 9.79
C LYS A 60 -23.02 -29.47 8.41
N THR A 61 -22.69 -30.75 8.31
CA THR A 61 -22.55 -31.56 7.09
C THR A 61 -23.96 -31.88 6.57
N ASN A 62 -24.31 -31.44 5.35
CA ASN A 62 -25.48 -31.94 4.62
C ASN A 62 -25.00 -32.70 3.39
N ALA A 63 -25.19 -34.01 3.39
CA ALA A 63 -24.96 -34.90 2.27
C ALA A 63 -26.29 -35.33 1.62
N MET A 64 -26.32 -35.24 0.27
CA MET A 64 -27.05 -36.03 -0.75
C MET A 64 -28.59 -36.18 -0.69
N PRO A 65 -29.25 -36.23 -1.86
CA PRO A 65 -29.51 -37.52 -2.50
C PRO A 65 -29.17 -37.58 -4.01
N ALA A 66 -28.68 -38.74 -4.42
CA ALA A 66 -28.59 -39.19 -5.81
C ALA A 66 -29.99 -39.59 -6.34
N GLY A 67 -30.24 -39.30 -7.61
CA GLY A 67 -31.39 -39.79 -8.37
C GLY A 67 -30.94 -40.37 -9.73
N PRO A 68 -31.37 -41.58 -10.11
CA PRO A 68 -31.05 -42.21 -11.39
C PRO A 68 -32.17 -41.95 -12.42
N SER A 69 -31.81 -41.82 -13.70
CA SER A 69 -32.55 -42.49 -14.79
C SER A 69 -31.98 -42.16 -16.17
N SER A 70 -31.50 -43.23 -16.80
CA SER A 70 -31.25 -43.39 -18.22
C SER A 70 -32.56 -43.32 -19.01
N ASN A 71 -32.55 -42.68 -20.18
CA ASN A 71 -33.50 -43.02 -21.24
C ASN A 71 -32.84 -42.80 -22.62
N PRO A 72 -32.64 -43.85 -23.44
CA PRO A 72 -32.29 -43.72 -24.85
C PRO A 72 -33.51 -43.95 -25.76
N SER A 73 -33.74 -43.07 -26.73
CA SER A 73 -34.67 -43.31 -27.84
C SER A 73 -34.46 -42.33 -29.01
N PRO A 74 -34.95 -42.63 -30.23
CA PRO A 74 -34.08 -42.81 -31.40
C PRO A 74 -34.19 -41.69 -32.45
N ALA A 75 -33.31 -41.81 -33.44
CA ALA A 75 -33.08 -40.96 -34.60
C ALA A 75 -34.31 -40.35 -35.29
N GLU A 76 -34.18 -39.07 -35.63
CA GLU A 76 -34.88 -38.46 -36.76
C GLU A 76 -33.87 -37.68 -37.63
N ALA A 77 -33.84 -38.03 -38.91
CA ALA A 77 -33.03 -37.40 -39.93
C ALA A 77 -33.65 -36.04 -40.33
N GLY A 78 -32.86 -34.97 -40.35
CA GLY A 78 -33.37 -33.67 -40.80
C GLY A 78 -32.33 -32.55 -40.90
N LYS A 79 -31.83 -32.33 -42.13
CA LYS A 79 -31.21 -31.12 -42.71
C LYS A 79 -29.86 -30.60 -42.17
N PRO A 80 -28.95 -30.15 -43.06
CA PRO A 80 -27.67 -29.56 -42.67
C PRO A 80 -27.86 -28.15 -42.10
N PRO A 81 -27.43 -27.85 -40.86
CA PRO A 81 -27.40 -26.49 -40.37
C PRO A 81 -26.19 -25.78 -40.97
N ALA A 82 -26.43 -24.61 -41.56
CA ALA A 82 -25.39 -23.70 -42.01
C ALA A 82 -24.37 -23.44 -40.88
N LYS A 83 -23.08 -23.47 -41.23
CA LYS A 83 -21.97 -23.14 -40.33
C LYS A 83 -22.32 -21.86 -39.53
N PRO A 84 -22.36 -21.89 -38.20
CA PRO A 84 -22.52 -20.67 -37.42
C PRO A 84 -21.33 -19.76 -37.72
N LYS A 85 -21.60 -18.58 -38.28
CA LYS A 85 -20.62 -17.50 -38.35
C LYS A 85 -20.11 -17.25 -36.94
N SER A 86 -18.86 -17.60 -36.70
CA SER A 86 -18.15 -17.37 -35.46
C SER A 86 -18.35 -15.91 -35.05
N LYS A 87 -19.10 -15.68 -33.97
CA LYS A 87 -19.17 -14.35 -33.34
C LYS A 87 -17.73 -13.93 -33.02
N PRO A 88 -17.32 -12.69 -33.32
CA PRO A 88 -16.02 -12.18 -32.90
C PRO A 88 -15.88 -12.40 -31.40
N LYS A 89 -14.86 -13.19 -31.01
CA LYS A 89 -14.50 -13.42 -29.62
C LYS A 89 -14.13 -12.05 -29.05
N SER A 90 -14.94 -11.53 -28.12
CA SER A 90 -14.61 -10.29 -27.42
C SER A 90 -13.20 -10.41 -26.86
N PRO A 91 -12.35 -9.38 -27.02
CA PRO A 91 -11.01 -9.43 -26.45
C PRO A 91 -11.12 -9.67 -24.94
N PRO A 92 -10.18 -10.42 -24.35
CA PRO A 92 -10.17 -10.64 -22.91
C PRO A 92 -10.15 -9.28 -22.22
N LYS A 93 -11.08 -9.10 -21.29
CA LYS A 93 -11.17 -7.92 -20.43
C LYS A 93 -9.91 -7.91 -19.58
N GLY A 94 -8.88 -7.20 -20.03
CA GLY A 94 -7.62 -7.10 -19.30
C GLY A 94 -7.90 -6.55 -17.91
N GLU A 95 -7.37 -7.22 -16.89
CA GLU A 95 -7.40 -6.73 -15.52
C GLU A 95 -6.74 -5.34 -15.51
N SER A 96 -7.57 -4.31 -15.34
CA SER A 96 -7.07 -2.94 -15.24
C SER A 96 -6.33 -2.82 -13.93
N LYS A 97 -5.07 -2.38 -13.99
CA LYS A 97 -4.30 -2.10 -12.78
C LYS A 97 -5.05 -1.05 -11.95
N PRO A 98 -5.06 -1.17 -10.62
CA PRO A 98 -5.58 -0.10 -9.79
C PRO A 98 -4.76 1.18 -10.04
N VAL A 99 -5.46 2.30 -10.18
CA VAL A 99 -4.90 3.63 -10.38
C VAL A 99 -5.48 4.52 -9.31
N ALA A 100 -4.63 5.32 -8.68
CA ALA A 100 -5.07 6.25 -7.65
C ALA A 100 -6.00 7.33 -8.23
N LYS A 101 -7.04 7.71 -7.49
CA LYS A 101 -7.97 8.77 -7.91
C LYS A 101 -7.27 10.06 -8.34
N ASP A 102 -6.26 10.48 -7.59
CA ASP A 102 -5.53 11.73 -7.79
C ASP A 102 -4.15 11.48 -8.43
N GLY A 103 -3.87 10.24 -8.88
CA GLY A 103 -2.64 9.88 -9.56
C GLY A 103 -1.41 10.16 -8.68
N THR A 104 -0.40 10.86 -9.21
CA THR A 104 0.81 11.22 -8.48
C THR A 104 0.78 12.66 -7.94
N ASP A 105 -0.37 13.32 -7.92
CA ASP A 105 -0.50 14.69 -7.45
C ASP A 105 -0.55 14.77 -5.92
N LEU A 106 0.62 14.88 -5.30
CA LEU A 106 0.73 14.93 -3.83
C LEU A 106 0.09 16.17 -3.21
N HIS A 107 -0.08 17.25 -3.98
CA HIS A 107 -0.74 18.46 -3.51
C HIS A 107 -2.26 18.29 -3.36
N ALA A 108 -2.85 17.25 -3.98
CA ALA A 108 -4.24 16.89 -3.75
C ALA A 108 -4.53 16.52 -2.28
N CYS A 109 -3.50 16.20 -1.50
CA CYS A 109 -3.61 15.79 -0.11
C CYS A 109 -3.64 16.93 0.91
N LEU A 110 -3.56 18.19 0.49
CA LEU A 110 -3.52 19.33 1.41
C LEU A 110 -4.69 19.34 2.41
N ASP A 111 -5.89 18.93 1.99
CA ASP A 111 -7.09 18.89 2.82
C ASP A 111 -7.31 17.56 3.57
N ALA A 112 -6.32 16.66 3.52
CA ALA A 112 -6.38 15.29 4.03
C ALA A 112 -7.47 14.42 3.39
N ARG A 113 -7.81 14.65 2.11
CA ARG A 113 -8.81 13.85 1.36
C ARG A 113 -8.33 13.52 -0.05
N CYS A 114 -7.39 12.60 -0.15
CA CYS A 114 -6.77 12.23 -1.42
C CYS A 114 -6.55 10.72 -1.53
N GLU A 115 -6.36 10.27 -2.75
CA GLU A 115 -5.80 8.97 -3.07
C GLU A 115 -4.70 9.15 -4.11
N VAL A 116 -3.45 8.87 -3.72
CA VAL A 116 -2.25 9.16 -4.51
C VAL A 116 -1.32 7.96 -4.61
N GLU A 117 -0.62 7.83 -5.74
CA GLU A 117 0.49 6.91 -5.96
C GLU A 117 1.77 7.52 -5.41
N VAL A 118 2.41 6.83 -4.48
CA VAL A 118 3.63 7.27 -3.81
C VAL A 118 4.72 6.20 -3.82
N ARG A 119 5.96 6.67 -3.79
CA ARG A 119 7.17 5.87 -3.70
C ARG A 119 7.88 6.11 -2.38
N SER A 120 8.83 5.23 -2.06
CA SER A 120 9.71 5.41 -0.90
C SER A 120 10.48 6.72 -0.98
N GLY A 121 10.62 7.41 0.16
CA GLY A 121 11.27 8.70 0.32
C GLY A 121 10.44 9.90 -0.16
N GLN A 122 9.18 9.71 -0.58
CA GLN A 122 8.32 10.84 -0.94
C GLN A 122 7.63 11.42 0.30
N GLU A 123 7.47 12.74 0.27
CA GLU A 123 6.80 13.54 1.30
C GLU A 123 5.47 14.07 0.76
N ILE A 124 4.42 13.92 1.54
CA ILE A 124 3.07 14.40 1.25
C ILE A 124 2.78 15.55 2.20
N GLN A 125 2.54 16.73 1.63
CA GLN A 125 2.24 17.94 2.41
C GLN A 125 0.74 18.02 2.71
N LEU A 126 0.41 18.33 3.96
CA LEU A 126 -0.94 18.60 4.47
C LEU A 126 -1.00 20.02 5.01
N ASP A 127 -2.21 20.58 5.12
CA ASP A 127 -2.40 21.96 5.58
C ASP A 127 -2.32 22.17 7.10
N GLY A 128 -2.07 21.12 7.88
CA GLY A 128 -1.91 21.20 9.33
C GLY A 128 -3.22 21.30 10.13
N ARG A 129 -4.40 21.45 9.50
CA ARG A 129 -5.68 21.64 10.22
C ARG A 129 -6.04 20.50 11.16
N TYR A 130 -5.52 19.30 10.90
CA TYR A 130 -5.72 18.10 11.71
C TYR A 130 -4.49 17.73 12.55
N GLY A 131 -3.55 18.66 12.74
CA GLY A 131 -2.31 18.40 13.47
C GLY A 131 -1.36 17.43 12.78
N VAL A 132 -1.50 17.29 11.46
CA VAL A 132 -0.56 16.61 10.56
C VAL A 132 -0.22 17.59 9.45
N GLU A 133 1.06 17.85 9.28
CA GLU A 133 1.62 18.80 8.30
C GLU A 133 2.35 18.05 7.17
N GLU A 134 2.96 16.91 7.50
CA GLU A 134 3.74 16.14 6.52
C GLU A 134 3.70 14.64 6.81
N ILE A 135 3.68 13.85 5.75
CA ILE A 135 3.80 12.39 5.81
C ILE A 135 4.93 11.97 4.87
N GLU A 136 6.03 11.46 5.42
CA GLU A 136 7.09 10.80 4.65
C GLU A 136 6.80 9.29 4.59
N VAL A 137 7.00 8.69 3.42
CA VAL A 137 6.71 7.27 3.17
C VAL A 137 7.98 6.50 2.88
N GLU A 138 8.27 5.46 3.65
CA GLU A 138 9.31 4.47 3.34
C GLU A 138 8.70 3.11 3.00
N LEU A 139 9.22 2.44 1.98
CA LEU A 139 8.73 1.13 1.53
C LEU A 139 9.81 0.07 1.63
N HIS A 140 9.54 -0.99 2.39
CA HIS A 140 10.45 -2.11 2.57
C HIS A 140 9.69 -3.44 2.58
N GLY A 141 9.96 -4.32 1.60
CA GLY A 141 9.46 -5.71 1.63
C GLY A 141 7.93 -5.86 1.71
N GLY A 142 7.16 -4.97 1.09
CA GLY A 142 5.70 -4.98 1.17
C GLY A 142 5.13 -4.35 2.45
N GLN A 143 5.97 -3.70 3.25
CA GLN A 143 5.58 -2.84 4.37
C GLN A 143 5.78 -1.37 3.98
N ALA A 144 4.84 -0.52 4.39
CA ALA A 144 5.01 0.92 4.38
C ALA A 144 5.25 1.41 5.81
N THR A 145 6.28 2.21 6.01
CA THR A 145 6.54 2.97 7.23
C THR A 145 6.25 4.44 6.94
N LEU A 146 5.43 5.06 7.77
CA LEU A 146 5.01 6.44 7.67
C LEU A 146 5.65 7.23 8.81
N PHE A 147 6.32 8.32 8.47
CA PHE A 147 6.79 9.30 9.43
C PHE A 147 5.90 10.53 9.32
N VAL A 148 5.04 10.70 10.31
CA VAL A 148 3.99 11.72 10.33
C VAL A 148 4.45 12.85 11.23
N ARG A 149 4.63 14.04 10.65
CA ARG A 149 5.08 15.24 11.36
C ARG A 149 3.93 16.25 11.49
N GLY A 150 3.86 16.92 12.63
CA GLY A 150 2.89 18.00 12.85
C GLY A 150 2.93 18.51 14.29
N ASN A 151 2.63 19.80 14.50
CA ASN A 151 2.63 20.45 15.82
C ASN A 151 3.94 20.23 16.61
N GLY A 152 5.09 20.19 15.92
CA GLY A 152 6.40 19.95 16.55
C GLY A 152 6.62 18.52 17.08
N SER A 153 5.77 17.57 16.71
CA SER A 153 5.88 16.15 17.09
C SER A 153 6.02 15.25 15.85
N THR A 154 6.59 14.06 16.05
CA THR A 154 6.71 13.02 15.03
C THR A 154 6.07 11.73 15.53
N ALA A 155 5.16 11.17 14.76
CA ALA A 155 4.60 9.83 14.96
C ALA A 155 5.13 8.89 13.87
N ILE A 156 5.38 7.63 14.23
CA ILE A 156 5.82 6.59 13.29
C ILE A 156 4.76 5.50 13.27
N ALA A 157 4.31 5.11 12.09
CA ALA A 157 3.36 4.01 11.91
C ALA A 157 3.81 3.09 10.77
N SER A 158 3.71 1.78 10.96
CA SER A 158 4.02 0.81 9.91
C SER A 158 2.79 -0.04 9.59
N MET A 159 2.60 -0.35 8.30
CA MET A 159 1.47 -1.15 7.82
C MET A 159 1.87 -2.06 6.66
N THR A 160 1.14 -3.16 6.50
CA THR A 160 1.33 -4.07 5.36
C THR A 160 0.60 -3.55 4.13
N THR A 161 1.21 -3.69 2.96
CA THR A 161 0.71 -3.12 1.69
C THR A 161 0.29 -4.18 0.68
N THR A 162 0.56 -5.46 0.93
CA THR A 162 0.31 -6.56 -0.02
C THR A 162 -1.17 -6.80 -0.34
N ARG A 163 -2.07 -6.28 0.49
CA ARG A 163 -3.51 -6.26 0.27
C ARG A 163 -4.05 -4.92 0.74
N PRO A 164 -5.23 -4.48 0.24
CA PRO A 164 -5.97 -3.39 0.88
C PRO A 164 -6.05 -3.65 2.39
N GLY A 165 -5.30 -2.85 3.15
CA GLY A 165 -5.04 -3.08 4.56
C GLY A 165 -5.98 -2.28 5.46
N PRO A 166 -5.98 -2.57 6.77
CA PRO A 166 -6.64 -1.70 7.75
C PRO A 166 -6.01 -0.31 7.71
N ALA A 167 -6.83 0.72 7.88
CA ALA A 167 -6.35 2.09 8.02
C ALA A 167 -5.79 2.32 9.43
N THR A 168 -4.68 3.04 9.54
CA THR A 168 -4.24 3.63 10.81
C THR A 168 -4.87 5.02 10.96
N ALA A 169 -5.06 5.48 12.20
CA ALA A 169 -5.59 6.82 12.47
C ALA A 169 -4.59 7.59 13.35
N ILE A 170 -4.20 8.79 12.92
CA ILE A 170 -3.26 9.67 13.63
C ILE A 170 -3.86 11.07 13.62
N ASN A 171 -4.10 11.65 14.80
CA ASN A 171 -4.72 12.99 14.96
C ASN A 171 -6.03 13.18 14.15
N GLY A 172 -6.84 12.11 14.02
CA GLY A 172 -8.07 12.13 13.23
C GLY A 172 -7.88 11.96 11.72
N VAL A 173 -6.65 11.83 11.23
CA VAL A 173 -6.36 11.46 9.83
C VAL A 173 -6.24 9.94 9.71
N ARG A 174 -7.08 9.33 8.90
CA ARG A 174 -7.06 7.92 8.53
C ARG A 174 -6.21 7.71 7.29
N ILE A 175 -5.23 6.82 7.39
CA ILE A 175 -4.29 6.50 6.32
C ILE A 175 -4.35 5.00 6.06
N SER A 176 -4.54 4.62 4.81
CA SER A 176 -4.41 3.23 4.35
C SER A 176 -3.51 3.16 3.12
N ALA A 177 -2.85 2.03 2.95
CA ALA A 177 -1.90 1.81 1.86
C ALA A 177 -2.16 0.46 1.21
N TYR A 178 -1.99 0.39 -0.12
CA TYR A 178 -1.93 -0.88 -0.82
C TYR A 178 -0.96 -0.81 -2.00
N GLN A 179 -0.26 -1.92 -2.24
CA GLN A 179 0.83 -2.00 -3.20
C GLN A 179 0.29 -2.17 -4.62
N VAL A 180 0.84 -1.39 -5.55
CA VAL A 180 0.54 -1.50 -6.99
C VAL A 180 1.76 -1.86 -7.82
N ALA A 181 2.96 -1.61 -7.30
CA ALA A 181 4.24 -2.08 -7.84
C ALA A 181 5.27 -2.30 -6.71
N HIS A 182 6.43 -2.86 -7.02
CA HIS A 182 7.45 -3.23 -6.03
C HIS A 182 7.85 -2.08 -5.08
N ASP A 183 7.93 -0.86 -5.60
CA ASP A 183 8.35 0.36 -4.90
C ASP A 183 7.28 1.46 -4.95
N THR A 184 6.03 1.10 -5.28
CA THR A 184 4.93 2.05 -5.43
C THR A 184 3.69 1.53 -4.71
N VAL A 185 3.11 2.38 -3.87
CA VAL A 185 1.84 2.13 -3.18
C VAL A 185 0.84 3.21 -3.53
N ILE A 186 -0.44 2.85 -3.51
CA ILE A 186 -1.51 3.83 -3.44
C ILE A 186 -1.79 4.10 -1.97
N LEU A 187 -1.68 5.36 -1.58
CA LEU A 187 -2.02 5.87 -0.27
C LEU A 187 -3.39 6.55 -0.34
N ASN A 188 -4.31 6.10 0.50
CA ASN A 188 -5.62 6.73 0.67
C ASN A 188 -5.64 7.44 2.02
N ILE A 189 -5.81 8.77 1.98
CA ILE A 189 -5.86 9.65 3.15
C ILE A 189 -7.27 10.23 3.24
N SER A 190 -7.87 10.10 4.42
CA SER A 190 -9.16 10.69 4.75
C SER A 190 -9.13 11.23 6.18
N HIS A 191 -10.01 12.15 6.55
CA HIS A 191 -10.24 12.48 7.96
C HIS A 191 -11.39 11.63 8.52
N ALA A 192 -11.33 11.34 9.82
CA ALA A 192 -12.32 10.58 10.59
C ALA A 192 -13.52 11.45 11.01
#